data_AF-A0A3N7EVK9-F1
#
_entry.id   AF-A0A3N7EVK9-F1
#
_cell.length_a   1.000
_cell.length_b   1.000
_cell.length_c   1.000
_cell.angle_alpha   90.00
_cell.angle_beta   90.00
_cell.angle_gamma   90.00
#
_symmetry.space_group_name_H-M   'P 1'
#
loop_
_entity.id
_entity.type
_entity.pdbx_description
1 polymer ?
#
loop_
_entity_poly.entity_id
_entity_poly.type
_entity_poly.pdbx_seq_one_letter_code
_entity_poly.pdbx_strand_id
1 'polypeptide(L)'
;MQYDFSQQKLLEKRHFRFMEDGLFIHSSTAGKTHEYEIKYENIGTKIIYWKNGLSIYLFIAGFLTIASILLCFDTTEPKVELSARLLLIPVILFCISLYFITYKKARYITNPDNSNPIELFSNKPNIEAVDHFINEILSRRKAFLLQRFGQLNKNLSYEPQYYSLTWLLDNEVINKEEYDQKLQELNSLYPSALIIKGFAFEK
;
A
#
# COMPACT_ATOMS: atom_id res chain seq x y z
N MET A 1 -24.30 4.93 -2.96
CA MET A 1 -23.21 4.02 -3.39
C MET A 1 -22.66 3.35 -2.15
N GLN A 2 -22.60 2.02 -2.11
CA GLN A 2 -22.09 1.27 -0.96
C GLN A 2 -20.60 0.98 -1.17
N TYR A 3 -19.78 1.24 -0.15
CA TYR A 3 -18.34 0.98 -0.15
C TYR A 3 -18.06 -0.25 0.73
N ASP A 4 -17.09 -1.06 0.32
CA ASP A 4 -16.74 -2.28 1.05
C ASP A 4 -15.83 -1.99 2.24
N PHE A 5 -14.95 -0.98 2.10
CA PHE A 5 -14.06 -0.56 3.18
C PHE A 5 -13.91 0.96 3.21
N SER A 6 -13.82 1.52 4.42
CA SER A 6 -13.66 2.95 4.61
C SER A 6 -12.67 3.25 5.73
N GLN A 7 -11.88 4.29 5.50
CA GLN A 7 -10.93 4.81 6.47
C GLN A 7 -11.09 6.32 6.58
N GLN A 8 -11.07 6.82 7.81
CA GLN A 8 -11.11 8.26 8.08
C GLN A 8 -10.04 8.63 9.10
N LYS A 9 -9.34 9.73 8.82
CA LYS A 9 -8.40 10.36 9.73
C LYS A 9 -8.49 11.89 9.56
N LEU A 10 -9.04 12.58 10.56
CA LEU A 10 -9.26 14.02 10.53
C LEU A 10 -10.04 14.45 9.27
N LEU A 11 -9.37 15.14 8.34
CA LEU A 11 -9.91 15.65 7.08
C LEU A 11 -9.61 14.74 5.87
N GLU A 12 -8.86 13.65 6.08
CA GLU A 12 -8.58 12.63 5.06
C GLU A 12 -9.61 11.50 5.19
N LYS A 13 -10.30 11.20 4.09
CA LYS A 13 -11.23 10.07 3.96
C LYS A 13 -10.80 9.22 2.77
N ARG A 14 -10.87 7.91 2.92
CA ARG A 14 -10.63 6.94 1.84
C ARG A 14 -11.72 5.90 1.86
N HIS A 15 -12.29 5.66 0.69
CA HIS A 15 -13.32 4.67 0.46
C HIS A 15 -12.85 3.75 -0.64
N PHE A 16 -13.00 2.45 -0.40
CA PHE A 16 -12.59 1.41 -1.31
C PHE A 16 -13.80 0.57 -1.68
N ARG A 17 -13.85 0.18 -2.94
CA ARG A 17 -14.90 -0.69 -3.46
C ARG A 17 -14.29 -1.71 -4.41
N PHE A 18 -14.64 -2.96 -4.21
CA PHE A 18 -14.28 -4.02 -5.14
C PHE A 18 -15.15 -3.95 -6.39
N MET A 19 -14.48 -4.03 -7.53
CA MET A 19 -15.08 -4.15 -8.85
C MET A 19 -14.80 -5.56 -9.39
N GLU A 20 -15.38 -5.91 -10.53
CA GLU A 20 -15.16 -7.23 -11.13
C GLU A 20 -13.72 -7.42 -11.61
N ASP A 21 -13.09 -6.37 -12.15
CA ASP A 21 -11.75 -6.39 -12.73
C ASP A 21 -10.72 -5.54 -11.97
N GLY A 22 -11.10 -4.97 -10.82
CA GLY A 22 -10.18 -4.13 -10.05
C GLY A 22 -10.69 -3.59 -8.73
N LEU A 23 -10.00 -2.56 -8.25
CA LEU A 23 -10.30 -1.84 -7.02
C LEU A 23 -10.55 -0.36 -7.34
N PHE A 24 -11.74 0.10 -7.01
CA PHE A 24 -12.09 1.51 -7.08
C PHE A 24 -11.71 2.21 -5.77
N ILE A 25 -11.02 3.34 -5.89
CA ILE A 25 -10.52 4.12 -4.76
C ILE A 25 -11.04 5.54 -4.88
N HIS A 26 -11.80 5.96 -3.87
CA HIS A 26 -12.20 7.35 -3.68
C HIS A 26 -11.46 7.91 -2.47
N SER A 27 -10.69 8.98 -2.66
CA SER A 27 -9.98 9.66 -1.60
C SER A 27 -10.35 11.14 -1.56
N SER A 28 -10.56 11.67 -0.36
CA SER A 28 -10.89 13.08 -0.13
C SER A 28 -9.97 13.64 0.94
N THR A 29 -9.23 14.70 0.61
CA THR A 29 -8.31 15.38 1.52
C THR A 29 -8.53 16.89 1.41
N ALA A 30 -8.96 17.53 2.50
CA ALA A 30 -9.08 18.99 2.60
C ALA A 30 -9.75 19.66 1.37
N GLY A 31 -10.88 19.09 0.93
CA GLY A 31 -11.67 19.60 -0.20
C GLY A 31 -11.22 19.12 -1.59
N LYS A 32 -10.10 18.41 -1.71
CA LYS A 32 -9.68 17.75 -2.96
C LYS A 32 -10.16 16.30 -2.95
N THR A 33 -10.90 15.93 -3.99
CA THR A 33 -11.34 14.55 -4.24
C THR A 33 -10.53 13.95 -5.39
N HIS A 34 -10.01 12.75 -5.18
CA HIS A 34 -9.34 11.96 -6.21
C HIS A 34 -10.02 10.60 -6.27
N GLU A 35 -10.50 10.25 -7.46
CA GLU A 35 -11.12 8.97 -7.78
C GLU A 35 -10.33 8.32 -8.88
N TYR A 36 -10.00 7.04 -8.68
CA TYR A 36 -9.31 6.26 -9.70
C TYR A 36 -9.58 4.78 -9.47
N GLU A 37 -9.40 4.01 -10.53
CA GLU A 37 -9.57 2.58 -10.55
C GLU A 37 -8.24 1.91 -10.89
N ILE A 38 -7.87 0.89 -10.13
CA ILE A 38 -6.69 0.06 -10.42
C ILE A 38 -7.18 -1.34 -10.73
N LYS A 39 -6.86 -1.82 -11.94
CA LYS A 39 -7.14 -3.19 -12.36
C LYS A 39 -6.32 -4.20 -11.58
N TYR A 40 -6.87 -5.40 -11.35
CA TYR A 40 -6.18 -6.45 -10.60
C TYR A 40 -4.82 -6.85 -11.20
N GLU A 41 -4.65 -6.74 -12.51
CA GLU A 41 -3.36 -6.95 -13.19
C GLU A 41 -2.27 -5.97 -12.75
N ASN A 42 -2.65 -4.77 -12.30
CA ASN A 42 -1.73 -3.69 -11.92
C ASN A 42 -1.51 -3.58 -10.41
N ILE A 43 -2.20 -4.41 -9.62
CA ILE A 43 -2.03 -4.48 -8.17
C ILE A 43 -0.87 -5.44 -7.86
N GLY A 44 0.13 -4.97 -7.12
CA GLY A 44 1.23 -5.81 -6.67
C GLY A 44 0.94 -6.55 -5.37
N THR A 45 1.93 -7.32 -4.89
CA THR A 45 1.85 -8.11 -3.64
C THR A 45 2.70 -7.54 -2.52
N LYS A 46 3.65 -6.65 -2.84
CA LYS A 46 4.62 -6.10 -1.89
C LYS A 46 3.93 -5.10 -0.96
N ILE A 47 4.11 -5.29 0.34
CA ILE A 47 3.59 -4.37 1.37
C ILE A 47 4.74 -3.54 1.94
N ILE A 48 4.65 -2.22 1.82
CA ILE A 48 5.63 -1.26 2.36
C ILE A 48 5.01 -0.49 3.52
N TYR A 49 5.75 -0.38 4.62
CA TYR A 49 5.33 0.37 5.79
C TYR A 49 5.96 1.76 5.77
N TRP A 50 5.13 2.79 5.90
CA TRP A 50 5.58 4.18 5.93
C TRP A 50 5.10 4.88 7.19
N LYS A 51 6.03 5.58 7.84
CA LYS A 51 5.75 6.38 9.01
C LYS A 51 6.25 7.78 8.74
N ASN A 52 5.32 8.70 8.50
CA ASN A 52 5.62 10.12 8.38
C ASN A 52 5.22 10.86 9.65
N GLY A 53 6.04 11.82 10.04
CA GLY A 53 5.74 12.76 11.10
C GLY A 53 6.80 13.83 11.09
N LEU A 54 6.39 15.08 11.00
CA LEU A 54 7.29 16.22 11.06
C LEU A 54 7.80 16.37 12.50
N SER A 55 8.80 15.55 12.86
CA SER A 55 9.43 15.54 14.18
C SER A 55 10.03 16.90 14.55
N ILE A 56 10.30 17.75 13.56
CA ILE A 56 10.73 19.14 13.77
C ILE A 56 9.78 19.93 14.68
N TYR A 57 8.47 19.68 14.63
CA TYR A 57 7.53 20.35 15.53
C TYR A 57 7.70 19.90 16.99
N LEU A 58 8.08 18.64 17.23
CA LEU A 58 8.42 18.19 18.58
C LEU A 58 9.76 18.76 19.05
N PHE A 59 10.74 18.90 18.17
CA PHE A 59 12.01 19.55 18.50
C PHE A 59 11.80 21.03 18.86
N ILE A 60 11.01 21.76 18.08
CA ILE A 60 10.65 23.16 18.37
C ILE A 60 9.88 23.25 19.69
N ALA A 61 8.87 22.40 19.90
CA ALA A 61 8.11 22.37 21.15
C ALA A 61 9.03 22.07 22.36
N GLY A 62 9.95 21.11 22.23
CA GLY A 62 10.92 20.78 23.26
C GLY A 62 11.88 21.93 23.57
N PHE A 63 12.41 22.57 22.53
CA PHE A 63 13.28 23.75 22.67
C PHE A 63 12.54 24.91 23.36
N LEU A 64 11.33 25.24 22.93
CA LEU A 64 10.51 26.28 23.55
C LEU A 64 10.16 25.94 25.00
N THR A 65 9.94 24.67 25.32
CA THR A 65 9.71 24.21 26.69
C THR A 65 10.95 24.44 27.56
N ILE A 66 12.14 24.07 27.08
CA ILE A 66 13.40 24.31 27.81
C ILE A 66 13.64 25.82 27.98
N ALA A 67 13.46 26.61 26.92
CA ALA A 67 13.58 28.06 26.98
C ALA A 67 12.60 28.67 28.00
N SER A 68 11.35 28.20 28.02
CA SER A 68 10.36 28.62 29.01
C SER A 68 10.78 28.29 30.44
N ILE A 69 11.41 27.13 30.66
CA ILE A 69 11.91 26.73 31.97
C ILE A 69 13.09 27.62 32.39
N LEU A 70 14.05 27.86 31.50
CA LEU A 70 15.21 28.73 31.77
C LEU A 70 14.77 30.15 32.12
N LEU A 71 13.80 30.71 31.39
CA LEU A 71 13.21 32.02 31.70
C LEU A 71 12.47 32.06 33.04
N CYS A 72 11.96 30.93 33.53
CA CYS A 72 11.37 30.85 34.87
C CYS A 72 12.42 30.96 35.98
N PHE A 73 13.63 30.44 35.76
CA PHE A 73 14.74 30.49 36.73
C PHE A 73 15.63 31.72 36.57
N ASP A 74 15.47 32.49 35.51
CA ASP A 74 16.22 33.72 35.31
C ASP A 74 15.83 34.79 36.35
N THR A 75 16.78 35.10 37.23
CA THR A 75 16.65 36.14 38.27
C THR A 75 17.26 37.47 37.85
N THR A 76 17.75 37.61 36.62
CA THR A 76 18.35 38.87 36.14
C THR A 76 17.29 39.95 35.93
N GLU A 77 17.66 41.20 36.26
CA GLU A 77 16.81 42.36 35.98
C GLU A 77 17.17 42.98 34.62
N PRO A 78 16.19 43.41 33.81
CA PRO A 78 14.75 43.41 34.09
C PRO A 78 14.11 42.03 33.91
N LYS A 79 13.24 41.65 34.87
CA LYS A 79 12.54 40.36 34.82
C LYS A 79 11.63 40.32 33.60
N VAL A 80 11.69 39.20 32.87
CA VAL A 80 10.73 38.92 31.79
C VAL A 80 9.30 38.96 32.32
N GLU A 81 8.46 39.78 31.69
CA GLU A 81 7.06 39.95 32.08
C GLU A 81 6.30 38.62 32.08
N LEU A 82 5.41 38.46 33.07
CA LEU A 82 4.55 37.28 33.20
C LEU A 82 3.70 37.04 31.94
N SER A 83 3.29 38.11 31.27
CA SER A 83 2.57 38.12 29.99
C SER A 83 3.33 37.35 28.90
N ALA A 84 4.62 37.62 28.72
CA ALA A 84 5.46 36.96 27.73
C ALA A 84 5.64 35.46 28.02
N ARG A 85 5.71 35.07 29.29
CA ARG A 85 5.79 33.66 29.71
C ARG A 85 4.50 32.89 29.40
N LEU A 86 3.34 33.51 29.64
CA LEU A 86 2.04 32.91 29.36
C LEU A 86 1.76 32.74 27.87
N LEU A 87 2.34 33.58 27.01
CA LEU A 87 2.21 33.46 25.55
C LEU A 87 2.95 32.24 24.95
N LEU A 88 3.95 31.69 25.64
CA LEU A 88 4.69 30.51 25.15
C LEU A 88 3.87 29.22 25.24
N ILE A 89 2.99 29.09 26.24
CA ILE A 89 2.16 27.90 26.46
C ILE A 89 1.28 27.56 25.24
N PRO A 90 0.45 28.49 24.70
CA PRO A 90 -0.38 28.18 23.54
C PRO A 90 0.46 27.86 22.29
N VAL A 91 1.64 28.46 22.14
CA VAL A 91 2.55 28.16 21.01
C VAL A 91 3.09 26.73 21.11
N ILE A 92 3.50 26.29 22.31
CA ILE A 92 3.95 24.91 22.55
C ILE A 92 2.81 23.92 22.26
N LEU A 93 1.61 24.18 22.78
CA LEU A 93 0.44 23.34 22.53
C LEU A 93 0.07 23.29 21.04
N PHE A 94 0.20 24.41 20.33
CA PHE A 94 -0.03 24.49 18.90
C PHE A 94 0.98 23.63 18.13
N CYS A 95 2.28 23.71 18.44
CA CYS A 95 3.32 22.86 17.82
C CYS A 95 3.07 21.37 18.06
N ILE A 96 2.70 20.98 19.28
CA ILE A 96 2.36 19.59 19.61
C ILE A 96 1.13 19.13 18.80
N SER A 97 0.10 19.99 18.71
CA SER A 97 -1.10 19.70 17.93
C SER A 97 -0.79 19.51 16.44
N LEU A 98 0.06 20.37 15.86
CA LEU A 98 0.53 20.23 14.47
C LEU A 98 1.28 18.92 14.24
N TYR A 99 2.08 18.46 15.21
CA TYR A 99 2.72 17.15 15.12
C TYR A 99 1.69 16.02 15.00
N PHE A 100 0.67 15.98 15.86
CA PHE A 100 -0.35 14.93 15.81
C PHE A 100 -1.22 14.98 14.55
N ILE A 101 -1.49 16.19 14.04
CA ILE A 101 -2.21 16.39 12.78
C ILE A 101 -1.40 15.83 11.59
N THR A 102 -0.09 16.12 11.55
CA THR A 102 0.80 15.72 10.45
C THR A 102 1.27 14.27 10.56
N TYR A 103 1.27 13.69 11.76
CA TYR A 103 1.72 12.32 11.99
C TYR A 103 0.83 11.29 11.31
N LYS A 104 1.40 10.48 10.43
CA LYS A 104 0.67 9.48 9.63
C LYS A 104 1.45 8.17 9.57
N LYS A 105 0.74 7.07 9.89
CA LYS A 105 1.18 5.70 9.59
C LYS A 105 0.39 5.19 8.40
N ALA A 106 1.10 4.83 7.34
CA ALA A 106 0.51 4.29 6.12
C ALA A 106 1.15 2.94 5.77
N ARG A 107 0.38 2.10 5.09
CA ARG A 107 0.83 0.90 4.40
C ARG A 107 0.55 1.09 2.92
N TYR A 108 1.48 0.66 2.09
CA TYR A 108 1.33 0.70 0.64
C TYR A 108 1.37 -0.71 0.08
N ILE A 109 0.40 -1.06 -0.76
CA ILE A 109 0.49 -2.24 -1.62
C ILE A 109 1.08 -1.75 -2.94
N THR A 110 2.21 -2.32 -3.35
CA THR A 110 2.95 -1.87 -4.53
C THR A 110 3.39 -3.03 -5.41
N ASN A 111 3.66 -2.73 -6.67
CA ASN A 111 4.41 -3.62 -7.55
C ASN A 111 5.88 -3.76 -7.08
N PRO A 112 6.64 -4.76 -7.60
CA PRO A 112 8.05 -4.95 -7.25
C PRO A 112 8.92 -3.69 -7.48
N ASP A 113 8.61 -2.92 -8.52
CA ASP A 113 9.24 -1.64 -8.89
C ASP A 113 8.73 -0.43 -8.07
N ASN A 114 7.82 -0.67 -7.12
CA ASN A 114 7.12 0.34 -6.31
C ASN A 114 6.18 1.26 -7.10
N SER A 115 5.77 0.88 -8.31
CA SER A 115 4.76 1.60 -9.09
C SER A 115 3.34 1.37 -8.56
N ASN A 116 2.43 2.27 -8.95
CA ASN A 116 0.98 2.21 -8.67
C ASN A 116 0.61 1.91 -7.21
N PRO A 117 1.14 2.66 -6.23
CA PRO A 117 0.94 2.35 -4.83
C PRO A 117 -0.51 2.57 -4.39
N ILE A 118 -1.12 1.53 -3.79
CA ILE A 118 -2.39 1.66 -3.08
C ILE A 118 -2.08 2.02 -1.64
N GLU A 119 -2.46 3.22 -1.23
CA GLU A 119 -2.18 3.70 0.12
C GLU A 119 -3.35 3.44 1.09
N LEU A 120 -3.06 2.73 2.18
CA LEU A 120 -3.97 2.49 3.30
C LEU A 120 -3.42 3.14 4.58
N PHE A 121 -4.28 3.65 5.45
CA PHE A 121 -3.85 3.97 6.82
C PHE A 121 -3.54 2.68 7.58
N SER A 122 -2.40 2.61 8.27
CA SER A 122 -1.97 1.35 8.90
C SER A 122 -2.84 0.92 10.08
N ASN A 123 -3.52 1.87 10.73
CA ASN A 123 -4.20 1.66 12.01
C ASN A 123 -5.63 2.25 12.03
N LYS A 124 -6.26 2.39 10.86
CA LYS A 124 -7.64 2.90 10.75
C LYS A 124 -8.48 1.96 9.88
N PRO A 125 -9.66 1.52 10.32
CA PRO A 125 -10.27 1.78 11.63
C PRO A 125 -9.50 1.13 12.79
N ASN A 126 -8.92 -0.04 12.57
CA ASN A 126 -7.96 -0.72 13.45
C ASN A 126 -6.98 -1.55 12.59
N ILE A 127 -5.96 -2.16 13.19
CA ILE A 127 -4.92 -2.91 12.45
C ILE A 127 -5.50 -4.17 11.81
N GLU A 128 -6.31 -4.93 12.54
CA GLU A 128 -6.90 -6.20 12.09
C GLU A 128 -7.81 -6.00 10.87
N ALA A 129 -8.62 -4.94 10.86
CA ALA A 129 -9.48 -4.60 9.74
C ALA A 129 -8.68 -4.21 8.49
N VAL A 130 -7.54 -3.52 8.68
CA VAL A 130 -6.64 -3.19 7.56
C VAL A 130 -5.96 -4.45 7.04
N ASP A 131 -5.48 -5.33 7.91
CA ASP A 131 -4.87 -6.60 7.52
C ASP A 131 -5.87 -7.50 6.77
N HIS A 132 -7.10 -7.61 7.30
CA HIS A 132 -8.19 -8.33 6.63
C HIS A 132 -8.47 -7.75 5.24
N PHE A 133 -8.58 -6.43 5.12
CA PHE A 133 -8.86 -5.78 3.84
C PHE A 133 -7.71 -5.96 2.83
N ILE A 134 -6.45 -5.88 3.27
CA ILE A 134 -5.29 -6.17 2.42
C ILE A 134 -5.34 -7.63 1.92
N ASN A 135 -5.61 -8.58 2.82
CA ASN A 135 -5.72 -9.99 2.46
C ASN A 135 -6.87 -10.22 1.46
N GLU A 136 -7.99 -9.52 1.62
CA GLU A 136 -9.11 -9.59 0.70
C GLU A 136 -8.76 -9.05 -0.70
N ILE A 137 -8.03 -7.93 -0.79
CA ILE A 137 -7.50 -7.42 -2.07
C ILE A 137 -6.64 -8.47 -2.76
N LEU A 138 -5.67 -9.04 -2.03
CA LEU A 138 -4.73 -10.03 -2.59
C LEU A 138 -5.43 -11.34 -2.99
N SER A 139 -6.42 -11.77 -2.20
CA SER A 139 -7.22 -12.96 -2.50
C SER A 139 -8.07 -12.78 -3.76
N ARG A 140 -8.81 -11.66 -3.87
CA ARG A 140 -9.61 -11.36 -5.06
C ARG A 140 -8.75 -11.18 -6.31
N ARG A 141 -7.60 -10.51 -6.17
CA ARG A 141 -6.59 -10.42 -7.24
C ARG A 141 -6.17 -11.82 -7.70
N LYS A 142 -5.76 -12.70 -6.78
CA LYS A 142 -5.34 -14.07 -7.13
C LYS A 142 -6.45 -14.82 -7.86
N ALA A 143 -7.69 -14.77 -7.35
CA ALA A 143 -8.84 -15.42 -7.96
C ALA A 143 -9.10 -14.92 -9.38
N PHE A 144 -9.13 -13.60 -9.58
CA PHE A 144 -9.34 -12.98 -10.88
C PHE A 144 -8.25 -13.36 -11.90
N LEU A 145 -6.98 -13.26 -11.50
CA LEU A 145 -5.85 -13.58 -12.38
C LEU A 145 -5.81 -15.08 -12.75
N LEU A 146 -6.15 -15.97 -11.81
CA LEU A 146 -6.29 -17.40 -12.08
C LEU A 146 -7.45 -17.69 -13.04
N GLN A 147 -8.59 -17.04 -12.85
CA GLN A 147 -9.73 -17.21 -13.74
C GLN A 147 -9.41 -16.75 -15.17
N ARG A 148 -8.66 -15.65 -15.31
CA ARG A 148 -8.34 -15.04 -16.60
C ARG A 148 -7.18 -15.71 -17.34
N PHE A 149 -6.10 -16.06 -16.63
CA PHE A 149 -4.85 -16.53 -17.23
C PHE A 149 -4.46 -17.96 -16.83
N GLY A 150 -5.14 -18.54 -15.84
CA GLY A 150 -4.81 -19.86 -15.28
C GLY A 150 -5.58 -21.03 -15.88
N GLN A 151 -6.47 -20.76 -16.85
CA GLN A 151 -7.27 -21.77 -17.54
C GLN A 151 -6.52 -22.34 -18.75
N LEU A 152 -6.37 -23.66 -18.80
CA LEU A 152 -5.80 -24.36 -19.93
C LEU A 152 -6.90 -24.72 -20.93
N ASN A 153 -6.61 -24.58 -22.21
CA ASN A 153 -7.56 -24.84 -23.28
C ASN A 153 -6.85 -25.47 -24.48
N LYS A 154 -7.25 -26.72 -24.81
CA LYS A 154 -6.69 -27.49 -25.93
C LYS A 154 -6.90 -26.82 -27.30
N ASN A 155 -7.88 -25.90 -27.41
CA ASN A 155 -8.15 -25.16 -28.64
C ASN A 155 -7.20 -23.98 -28.86
N LEU A 156 -6.40 -23.61 -27.85
CA LEU A 156 -5.35 -22.59 -27.98
C LEU A 156 -4.02 -23.26 -28.37
N SER A 157 -3.00 -22.48 -28.70
CA SER A 157 -1.65 -23.00 -28.88
C SER A 157 -0.94 -23.15 -27.53
N TYR A 158 0.10 -23.99 -27.49
CA TYR A 158 0.90 -24.24 -26.28
C TYR A 158 1.58 -22.98 -25.75
N GLU A 159 2.26 -22.22 -26.63
CA GLU A 159 3.10 -21.08 -26.26
C GLU A 159 2.37 -19.99 -25.44
N PRO A 160 1.20 -19.44 -25.85
CA PRO A 160 0.50 -18.43 -25.05
C PRO A 160 0.09 -18.91 -23.66
N GLN A 161 -0.24 -20.20 -23.53
CA GLN A 161 -0.62 -20.81 -22.25
C GLN A 161 0.61 -20.96 -21.36
N TYR A 162 1.74 -21.41 -21.92
CA TYR A 162 3.01 -21.48 -21.21
C TYR A 162 3.46 -20.10 -20.69
N TYR A 163 3.37 -19.06 -21.53
CA TYR A 163 3.68 -17.69 -21.10
C TYR A 163 2.73 -17.18 -20.03
N SER A 164 1.44 -17.53 -20.11
CA SER A 164 0.45 -17.16 -19.07
C SER A 164 0.80 -17.81 -17.73
N LEU A 165 1.18 -19.09 -17.71
CA LEU A 165 1.62 -19.77 -16.49
C LEU A 165 2.90 -19.15 -15.92
N THR A 166 3.86 -18.81 -16.78
CA THR A 166 5.12 -18.15 -16.37
C THR A 166 4.83 -16.79 -15.76
N TRP A 167 3.97 -15.99 -16.41
CA TRP A 167 3.56 -14.68 -15.91
C TRP A 167 2.84 -14.78 -14.55
N LEU A 168 1.99 -15.79 -14.35
CA LEU A 168 1.31 -16.03 -13.08
C LEU A 168 2.29 -16.36 -11.94
N LEU A 169 3.35 -17.13 -12.23
CA LEU A 169 4.42 -17.42 -11.28
C LEU A 169 5.21 -16.16 -10.94
N ASP A 170 5.64 -15.41 -11.96
CA ASP A 170 6.42 -14.18 -11.79
C ASP A 170 5.66 -13.09 -11.01
N ASN A 171 4.33 -13.10 -11.09
CA ASN A 171 3.44 -12.18 -10.38
C ASN A 171 2.91 -12.73 -9.05
N GLU A 172 3.52 -13.80 -8.54
CA GLU A 172 3.21 -14.46 -7.26
C GLU A 172 1.74 -14.86 -7.12
N VAL A 173 1.06 -15.12 -8.24
CA VAL A 173 -0.33 -15.59 -8.24
C VAL A 173 -0.38 -17.08 -7.92
N ILE A 174 0.57 -17.83 -8.46
CA ILE A 174 0.80 -19.25 -8.19
C ILE A 174 2.20 -19.46 -7.63
N ASN A 175 2.35 -20.50 -6.81
CA ASN A 175 3.66 -20.94 -6.34
C ASN A 175 4.32 -21.90 -7.35
N LYS A 176 5.57 -22.30 -7.07
CA LYS A 176 6.34 -23.19 -7.94
C LYS A 176 5.69 -24.57 -8.13
N GLU A 177 5.06 -25.11 -7.09
CA GLU A 177 4.40 -26.42 -7.12
C GLU A 177 3.13 -26.38 -8.00
N GLU A 178 2.30 -25.36 -7.82
CA GLU A 178 1.10 -25.08 -8.64
C GLU A 178 1.49 -24.85 -10.11
N TYR A 179 2.61 -24.15 -10.35
CA TYR A 179 3.15 -23.95 -11.69
C TYR A 179 3.58 -25.28 -12.33
N ASP A 180 4.36 -26.10 -11.64
CA ASP A 180 4.86 -27.37 -12.18
C ASP A 180 3.71 -28.34 -12.47
N GLN A 181 2.68 -28.37 -11.62
CA GLN A 181 1.46 -29.15 -11.87
C GLN A 181 0.72 -28.68 -13.13
N LYS A 182 0.48 -27.37 -13.27
CA LYS A 182 -0.20 -26.82 -14.45
C LYS A 182 0.64 -26.99 -15.73
N LEU A 183 1.96 -26.92 -15.62
CA LEU A 183 2.86 -27.17 -16.74
C LEU A 183 2.81 -28.62 -17.19
N GLN A 184 2.75 -29.58 -16.26
CA GLN A 184 2.55 -31.00 -16.59
C GLN A 184 1.20 -31.24 -17.27
N GLU A 185 0.13 -30.63 -16.76
CA GLU A 185 -1.20 -30.69 -17.38
C GLU A 185 -1.15 -30.12 -18.80
N LEU A 186 -0.53 -28.96 -19.01
CA LEU A 186 -0.34 -28.36 -20.33
C LEU A 186 0.45 -29.28 -21.27
N ASN A 187 1.56 -29.86 -20.81
CA ASN A 187 2.35 -30.81 -21.59
C ASN A 187 1.52 -32.05 -22.01
N SER A 188 0.64 -32.54 -21.14
CA SER A 188 -0.24 -33.66 -21.44
C SER A 188 -1.28 -33.35 -22.55
N LEU A 189 -1.68 -32.08 -22.68
CA LEU A 189 -2.58 -31.62 -23.73
C LEU A 189 -1.89 -31.52 -25.11
N TYR A 190 -0.55 -31.35 -25.13
CA TYR A 190 0.26 -31.18 -26.33
C TYR A 190 1.48 -32.14 -26.39
N PRO A 191 1.26 -33.46 -26.46
CA PRO A 191 2.36 -34.44 -26.45
C PRO A 191 3.33 -34.29 -27.63
N SER A 192 2.89 -33.69 -28.75
CA SER A 192 3.73 -33.42 -29.93
C SER A 192 4.63 -32.20 -29.80
N ALA A 193 4.32 -31.25 -28.90
CA ALA A 193 5.11 -30.03 -28.69
C ALA A 193 6.42 -30.29 -27.92
N LEU A 194 6.51 -31.43 -27.23
CA LEU A 194 7.72 -31.89 -26.53
C LEU A 194 8.86 -32.30 -27.50
N ILE A 195 8.58 -32.41 -28.80
CA ILE A 195 9.59 -32.72 -29.83
C ILE A 195 10.25 -31.41 -30.32
N ILE A 196 10.85 -30.63 -29.43
CA ILE A 196 11.88 -29.68 -29.86
C ILE A 196 13.16 -30.50 -30.00
N LYS A 197 13.43 -30.95 -31.23
CA LYS A 197 14.75 -31.46 -31.61
C LYS A 197 15.76 -30.35 -31.30
N GLY A 198 16.47 -30.47 -30.19
CA GLY A 198 17.67 -29.68 -29.96
C GLY A 198 18.57 -29.81 -31.18
N PHE A 199 19.12 -28.69 -31.64
CA PHE A 199 20.04 -28.62 -32.76
C PHE A 199 21.14 -29.66 -32.59
N ALA A 200 21.01 -30.78 -33.31
CA ALA A 200 22.11 -31.70 -33.50
C ALA A 200 23.09 -30.99 -34.44
N PHE A 201 24.17 -30.45 -33.87
CA PHE A 201 25.32 -30.05 -34.67
C PHE A 201 25.96 -31.34 -35.20
N GLU A 202 25.70 -31.67 -36.46
CA GLU A 202 26.52 -32.64 -37.19
C GLU A 202 27.94 -32.08 -37.30
N LYS A 203 28.90 -32.90 -36.87
CA LYS A 203 30.35 -32.62 -36.91
C LYS A 203 30.94 -33.01 -38.25
#